data_AF-A0A0T9RR86-F1
#
_entry.id   AF-A0A0T9RR86-F1
#
_cell.length_a   1.000
_cell.length_b   1.000
_cell.length_c   1.000
_cell.angle_alpha   90.00
_cell.angle_beta   90.00
_cell.angle_gamma   90.00
#
_symmetry.space_group_name_H-M   'P 1'
#
loop_
_entity.id
_entity.type
_entity.pdbx_description
1 polymer ?
#
loop_
_entity_poly.entity_id
_entity_poly.type
_entity_poly.pdbx_seq_one_letter_code
_entity_poly.pdbx_strand_id
1 'polypeptide(L)'
;MIGRYISHIPARHFKMVRYYGFLSNRKRGQLLPKVYEALKMEARKKPEKPGFAVLMKGFLGTDPYQCILCGDRLRFADAQRGFHTTELLSERLHKMEQKRWLRTPSLGQCA
;
A
#
# COMPACT_ATOMS: atom_id res chain seq x y z
N MET A 1 29.37 19.45 14.07
CA MET A 1 28.93 18.13 13.58
C MET A 1 29.39 16.94 14.45
N ILE A 2 30.59 16.98 15.05
CA ILE A 2 31.18 15.86 15.82
C ILE A 2 30.35 15.40 17.04
N GLY A 3 29.60 16.30 17.70
CA GLY A 3 28.84 15.99 18.92
C GLY A 3 27.72 14.96 18.74
N ARG A 4 27.06 14.92 17.57
CA ARG A 4 26.06 13.87 17.24
C ARG A 4 26.71 12.49 17.02
N TYR A 5 27.99 12.48 16.64
CA TYR A 5 28.77 11.26 16.52
C TYR A 5 29.20 10.76 17.91
N ILE A 6 29.57 11.68 18.81
CA ILE A 6 29.99 11.31 20.17
C ILE A 6 28.81 10.77 20.99
N SER A 7 27.58 11.26 20.79
CA SER A 7 26.40 10.81 21.56
C SER A 7 26.02 9.33 21.37
N HIS A 8 26.43 8.69 20.28
CA HIS A 8 26.18 7.26 20.07
C HIS A 8 27.35 6.37 20.52
N ILE A 9 28.49 6.95 20.90
CA ILE A 9 29.65 6.22 21.40
C ILE A 9 29.46 6.08 22.92
N PRO A 10 29.24 4.87 23.44
CA PRO A 10 29.02 4.65 24.85
C PRO A 10 30.33 4.81 25.62
N ALA A 11 30.25 5.23 26.88
CA ALA A 11 31.42 5.30 27.75
C ALA A 11 32.09 3.91 27.87
N ARG A 12 33.40 3.90 28.13
CA ARG A 12 34.14 2.65 28.41
C ARG A 12 33.40 1.87 29.50
N HIS A 13 33.10 0.60 29.21
CA HIS A 13 32.36 -0.35 30.07
C HIS A 13 30.85 -0.14 30.21
N PHE A 14 30.23 0.82 29.51
CA PHE A 14 28.78 0.92 29.46
C PHE A 14 28.19 -0.19 28.57
N LYS A 15 27.31 -1.04 29.12
CA LYS A 15 26.55 -2.02 28.34
C LYS A 15 25.53 -1.30 27.47
N MET A 16 25.90 -1.00 26.22
CA MET A 16 24.97 -0.44 25.25
C MET A 16 23.84 -1.43 24.96
N VAL A 17 22.60 -1.00 25.19
CA VAL A 17 21.41 -1.74 24.75
C VAL A 17 21.27 -1.56 23.24
N ARG A 18 21.87 -2.47 22.46
CA ARG A 18 21.69 -2.48 21.00
C ARG A 18 20.22 -2.74 20.66
N TYR A 19 19.75 -2.11 19.58
CA TYR A 19 18.41 -2.29 19.02
C TYR A 19 17.27 -1.87 19.95
N TYR A 20 17.45 -0.81 20.73
CA TYR A 20 16.39 -0.18 21.54
C TYR A 20 15.77 -1.08 22.64
N GLY A 21 16.26 -2.30 22.85
CA GLY A 21 15.85 -3.18 23.95
C GLY A 21 14.33 -3.45 23.98
N PHE A 22 13.66 -3.02 25.05
CA PHE A 22 12.21 -3.15 25.19
C PHE A 22 11.42 -2.23 24.23
N LEU A 23 12.05 -1.19 23.68
CA LEU A 23 11.47 -0.32 22.65
C LEU A 23 11.64 -0.89 21.23
N SER A 24 12.34 -2.02 21.06
CA SER A 24 12.44 -2.70 19.77
C SER A 24 11.06 -3.08 19.22
N ASN A 25 10.82 -2.89 17.92
CA ASN A 25 9.51 -3.17 17.30
C ASN A 25 8.98 -4.57 17.61
N ARG A 26 9.86 -5.58 17.66
CA ARG A 26 9.49 -6.97 17.97
C ARG A 26 9.02 -7.17 19.41
N LYS A 27 9.64 -6.50 20.39
CA LYS A 27 9.38 -6.72 21.82
C LYS A 27 8.49 -5.64 22.46
N ARG A 28 8.32 -4.50 21.79
CA ARG A 28 7.60 -3.33 22.31
C ARG A 28 6.17 -3.64 22.73
N GLY A 29 5.44 -4.44 21.97
CA GLY A 29 4.06 -4.80 22.32
C GLY A 29 3.93 -5.57 23.65
N GLN A 30 4.93 -6.37 24.01
CA GLN A 30 4.91 -7.22 25.21
C GLN A 30 5.60 -6.57 26.41
N LEU A 31 6.73 -5.89 26.19
CA LEU A 31 7.55 -5.35 27.29
C LEU A 31 7.15 -3.93 27.68
N LEU A 32 6.69 -3.10 26.75
CA LEU A 32 6.36 -1.70 27.06
C LEU A 32 5.21 -1.56 28.07
N PRO A 33 4.12 -2.37 28.03
CA PRO A 33 3.08 -2.31 29.04
C PRO A 33 3.60 -2.59 30.46
N LYS A 34 4.49 -3.57 30.62
CA LYS A 34 5.11 -3.91 31.92
C LYS A 34 5.94 -2.75 32.48
N VAL A 35 6.63 -2.01 31.61
CA VAL A 35 7.39 -0.82 32.01
C VAL A 35 6.44 0.30 32.46
N TYR A 36 5.32 0.52 31.76
CA TYR A 36 4.32 1.51 32.20
C TYR A 36 3.68 1.15 33.54
N GLU A 37 3.38 -0.13 33.77
CA GLU A 37 2.88 -0.62 35.06
C GLU A 37 3.90 -0.39 36.18
N ALA A 38 5.16 -0.77 35.96
CA ALA A 38 6.24 -0.58 36.94
C ALA A 38 6.47 0.90 37.28
N LEU A 39 6.34 1.79 36.29
CA LEU A 39 6.51 3.24 36.44
C LEU A 39 5.23 3.96 36.87
N LYS A 40 4.11 3.25 37.08
CA LYS A 40 2.79 3.83 37.36
C LYS A 40 2.39 4.92 36.36
N MET A 41 2.75 4.72 35.08
CA MET A 41 2.44 5.62 33.99
C MET A 41 1.18 5.19 33.27
N GLU A 42 0.32 6.14 32.94
CA GLU A 42 -0.81 5.87 32.05
C GLU A 42 -0.32 5.64 30.62
N ALA A 43 -0.77 4.53 30.02
CA ALA A 43 -0.48 4.25 28.63
C ALA A 43 -1.19 5.29 27.74
N ARG A 44 -0.43 5.93 26.84
CA ARG A 44 -1.01 6.85 25.85
C ARG A 44 -2.02 6.11 24.98
N LYS A 45 -3.22 6.69 24.84
CA LYS A 45 -4.21 6.21 23.88
C LYS A 45 -3.61 6.31 22.48
N LYS A 46 -3.68 5.22 21.73
CA LYS A 46 -3.27 5.21 20.33
C LYS A 46 -4.25 6.09 19.56
N PRO A 47 -3.78 7.06 18.75
CA PRO A 47 -4.69 7.83 17.92
C PRO A 47 -5.39 6.88 16.94
N GLU A 48 -6.65 7.18 16.65
CA GLU A 48 -7.38 6.48 15.61
C GLU A 48 -6.68 6.70 14.27
N LYS A 49 -6.48 5.60 13.53
CA LYS A 49 -5.89 5.71 12.20
C LYS A 49 -6.99 6.19 11.26
N PRO A 50 -6.78 7.30 10.53
CA PRO A 50 -7.73 7.74 9.53
C PRO A 50 -7.91 6.65 8.46
N GLY A 51 -9.15 6.48 8.00
CA GLY A 51 -9.47 5.56 6.92
C GLY A 51 -8.90 6.05 5.57
N PHE A 52 -8.92 5.16 4.57
CA PHE A 52 -8.43 5.45 3.23
C PHE A 52 -9.05 6.73 2.62
N ALA A 53 -10.37 6.92 2.71
CA ALA A 53 -11.01 8.12 2.16
C ALA A 53 -10.55 9.41 2.82
N VAL A 54 -10.36 9.41 4.14
CA VAL A 54 -9.85 10.60 4.87
C VAL A 54 -8.43 10.92 4.41
N LEU A 55 -7.60 9.90 4.24
CA LEU A 55 -6.23 10.07 3.72
C LEU A 55 -6.23 10.59 2.27
N MET A 56 -7.04 10.00 1.39
CA MET A 56 -7.14 10.42 -0.01
C MET A 56 -7.66 11.85 -0.14
N LYS A 57 -8.67 12.21 0.66
CA LYS A 57 -9.22 13.56 0.70
C LYS A 57 -8.19 14.58 1.20
N GLY A 58 -7.38 14.22 2.20
CA GLY A 58 -6.30 15.08 2.67
C GLY A 58 -5.15 15.23 1.66
N PHE A 59 -4.87 14.19 0.88
CA PHE A 59 -3.77 14.17 -0.09
C PHE A 59 -4.13 14.83 -1.43
N LEU A 60 -5.28 14.45 -2.02
CA LEU A 60 -5.72 14.91 -3.34
C LEU A 60 -6.79 16.01 -3.29
N GLY A 61 -7.38 16.28 -2.12
CA GLY A 61 -8.53 17.19 -1.99
C GLY A 61 -9.86 16.59 -2.46
N THR A 62 -9.86 15.37 -3.01
CA THR A 62 -11.05 14.71 -3.55
C THR A 62 -11.46 13.50 -2.69
N ASP A 63 -12.76 13.36 -2.45
CA ASP A 63 -13.31 12.19 -1.77
C ASP A 63 -13.46 11.03 -2.80
N PRO A 64 -12.74 9.90 -2.62
CA PRO A 64 -12.83 8.78 -3.56
C PRO A 64 -14.22 8.12 -3.59
N TYR A 65 -15.08 8.38 -2.60
CA TYR A 65 -16.44 7.88 -2.56
C TYR A 65 -17.47 8.92 -2.99
N GLN A 66 -17.06 10.06 -3.54
CA GLN A 66 -17.96 11.07 -4.09
C GLN A 66 -17.97 11.00 -5.61
N CYS A 67 -19.16 11.00 -6.20
CA CYS A 67 -19.31 11.06 -7.65
C CYS A 67 -18.87 12.43 -8.17
N ILE A 68 -17.97 12.44 -9.15
CA ILE A 68 -17.44 13.67 -9.76
C ILE A 68 -18.52 14.44 -10.54
N LEU A 69 -19.57 13.74 -11.01
CA LEU A 69 -20.62 14.34 -11.83
C LEU A 69 -21.79 14.87 -11.00
N CYS A 70 -22.37 14.05 -10.12
CA CYS A 70 -23.56 14.42 -9.34
C CYS A 70 -23.29 14.77 -7.88
N GLY A 71 -22.08 14.51 -7.36
CA GLY A 71 -21.74 14.76 -5.96
C GLY A 71 -22.30 13.72 -4.96
N ASP A 72 -23.08 12.74 -5.43
CA ASP A 72 -23.64 11.68 -4.58
C ASP A 72 -22.58 10.69 -4.10
N ARG A 73 -22.89 9.97 -3.01
CA ARG A 73 -22.00 8.95 -2.44
C ARG A 73 -21.99 7.68 -3.28
N LEU A 74 -20.84 7.37 -3.85
CA LEU A 74 -20.55 6.12 -4.53
C LEU A 74 -20.65 4.95 -3.55
N ARG A 75 -21.30 3.88 -3.99
CA ARG A 75 -21.36 2.60 -3.29
C ARG A 75 -20.56 1.57 -4.07
N PHE A 76 -19.86 0.71 -3.35
CA PHE A 76 -19.20 -0.42 -3.97
C PHE A 76 -20.25 -1.32 -4.63
N ALA A 77 -20.11 -1.54 -5.94
CA ALA A 77 -20.99 -2.41 -6.70
C ALA A 77 -20.39 -3.81 -6.80
N ASP A 78 -19.19 -3.90 -7.39
CA ASP A 78 -18.44 -5.14 -7.53
C ASP A 78 -16.96 -4.84 -7.81
N ALA A 79 -16.10 -5.85 -7.68
CA ALA A 79 -14.70 -5.80 -8.08
C ALA A 79 -14.40 -6.94 -9.04
N GLN A 80 -14.13 -6.60 -10.29
CA GLN A 80 -13.68 -7.57 -11.28
C GLN A 80 -12.15 -7.63 -11.29
N ARG A 81 -11.62 -8.85 -11.29
CA ARG A 81 -10.19 -9.08 -11.46
C ARG A 81 -9.81 -8.68 -12.88
N GLY A 82 -8.79 -7.83 -13.01
CA GLY A 82 -8.21 -7.53 -14.32
C GLY A 82 -7.55 -8.77 -14.93
N PHE A 83 -7.66 -8.91 -16.25
CA PHE A 83 -6.92 -9.92 -17.01
C PHE A 83 -5.41 -9.67 -16.91
N HIS A 84 -4.62 -10.74 -16.97
CA HIS A 84 -3.18 -10.59 -17.02
C HIS A 84 -2.78 -9.94 -18.35
N THR A 85 -1.70 -9.16 -18.37
CA THR A 85 -1.27 -8.44 -19.59
C THR A 85 -1.04 -9.39 -20.77
N THR A 86 -0.55 -10.60 -20.48
CA THR A 86 -0.36 -11.67 -21.46
C THR A 86 -1.67 -12.15 -22.10
N GLU A 87 -2.73 -12.25 -21.31
CA GLU A 87 -4.07 -12.66 -21.79
C GLU A 87 -4.70 -11.57 -22.65
N LEU A 88 -4.55 -10.30 -22.26
CA LEU A 88 -5.01 -9.17 -23.07
C LEU A 88 -4.29 -9.10 -24.42
N LEU A 89 -2.98 -9.38 -24.43
CA LEU A 89 -2.18 -9.40 -25.66
C LEU A 89 -2.56 -10.57 -26.56
N SER A 90 -2.74 -11.77 -26.01
CA SER A 90 -3.14 -12.94 -26.80
C SER A 90 -4.53 -12.76 -27.42
N GLU A 91 -5.50 -12.24 -26.67
CA GLU A 91 -6.82 -11.91 -27.22
C GLU A 91 -6.72 -10.88 -28.35
N ARG A 92 -5.91 -9.82 -28.17
CA ARG A 92 -5.73 -8.79 -29.20
C ARG A 92 -5.12 -9.39 -30.46
N LEU A 93 -4.09 -10.21 -30.34
CA LEU A 93 -3.45 -10.88 -31.48
C LEU A 93 -4.43 -11.80 -32.20
N HIS A 94 -5.22 -12.58 -31.45
CA HIS A 94 -6.23 -13.46 -32.04
C HIS A 94 -7.30 -12.67 -32.81
N LYS A 95 -7.77 -11.55 -32.26
CA LYS A 95 -8.70 -10.63 -32.96
C LYS A 95 -8.09 -10.05 -34.25
N MET A 96 -6.79 -9.76 -34.25
CA MET A 96 -6.09 -9.29 -35.46
C MET A 96 -5.98 -10.38 -36.51
N GLU A 97 -5.65 -11.60 -36.11
CA GLU A 97 -5.56 -12.77 -36.98
C GLU A 97 -6.92 -13.10 -37.63
N GLN A 98 -8.00 -13.16 -36.84
CA GLN A 98 -9.36 -13.35 -37.37
C GLN A 98 -9.73 -12.29 -38.40
N LYS A 99 -9.46 -11.01 -38.11
CA LYS A 99 -9.72 -9.91 -39.07
C LYS A 99 -8.89 -10.04 -40.34
N ARG A 100 -7.64 -10.52 -40.23
CA ARG A 100 -6.78 -10.76 -41.40
C ARG A 100 -7.34 -11.90 -42.25
N TRP A 101 -7.72 -13.01 -41.61
CA TRP A 101 -8.31 -14.17 -42.28
C TRP A 101 -9.60 -13.80 -43.04
N LEU A 102 -10.51 -13.06 -42.40
CA LEU A 102 -11.74 -12.57 -43.01
C LEU A 102 -11.53 -11.60 -44.19
N ARG A 103 -10.36 -10.96 -44.29
CA ARG A 103 -10.00 -10.05 -45.38
C ARG A 103 -9.17 -10.72 -46.48
N THR A 104 -8.79 -11.98 -46.31
CA THR A 104 -8.05 -12.72 -47.33
C THR A 104 -9.00 -12.99 -48.49
N PRO A 105 -8.68 -12.61 -49.74
CA PRO A 105 -9.50 -12.99 -50.88
C PRO A 105 -9.53 -14.51 -50.96
N SER A 106 -10.72 -15.11 -51.15
CA SER A 106 -10.81 -16.53 -51.43
C SER A 106 -10.02 -16.84 -52.71
N LEU A 107 -8.92 -17.58 -52.58
CA LEU A 107 -8.16 -18.15 -53.70
C LEU A 107 -9.04 -19.19 -54.42
N GLY A 108 -10.06 -18.75 -55.15
CA GLY A 108 -11.08 -19.61 -55.71
C GLY A 108 -11.83 -19.04 -56.91
N GLN A 109 -11.32 -18.00 -57.58
CA GLN A 109 -11.87 -17.51 -58.85
C GLN A 109 -10.75 -16.98 -59.74
N CYS A 110 -9.92 -17.88 -60.26
CA CYS A 110 -9.19 -17.63 -61.51
C CYS A 110 -9.66 -18.73 -62.48
N ALA A 111 -10.66 -18.40 -63.29
CA ALA A 111 -11.07 -19.15 -64.47
C ALA A 111 -10.38 -18.52 -65.69
#